data_AF-A0A0G0MHD2-F1
#
_entry.id   AF-A0A0G0MHD2-F1
#
_cell.length_a   1.000
_cell.length_b   1.000
_cell.length_c   1.000
_cell.angle_alpha   90.00
_cell.angle_beta   90.00
_cell.angle_gamma   90.00
#
_symmetry.space_group_name_H-M   'P 1'
#
loop_
_entity.id
_entity.type
_entity.pdbx_description
1 polymer ?
#
loop_
_entity_poly.entity_id
_entity_poly.type
_entity_poly.pdbx_seq_one_letter_code
_entity_poly.pdbx_strand_id
1 'polypeptide(L)' 'MNIFNFVLNLVIPAAIIVIIWSGIQFMTAGGNEARVTKAKGTLTWAIIGLVVALLAKGLMNLIANVLGG' A
#
# COMPACT_ATOMS: atom_id res chain seq x y z
N MET A 1 -19.68 -7.06 13.70
CA MET A 1 -18.30 -6.58 13.50
C MET A 1 -17.64 -7.49 12.47
N ASN A 2 -17.63 -7.10 11.18
CA ASN A 2 -17.14 -7.99 10.13
C ASN A 2 -15.60 -7.97 10.12
N ILE A 3 -15.00 -9.16 10.07
CA ILE A 3 -13.54 -9.39 9.92
C ILE A 3 -12.95 -8.52 8.81
N PHE A 4 -13.73 -8.29 7.76
CA PHE A 4 -13.43 -7.45 6.63
C PHE A 4 -13.17 -5.96 6.98
N ASN A 5 -14.02 -5.35 7.81
CA ASN A 5 -13.81 -3.97 8.26
C ASN A 5 -12.60 -3.89 9.20
N PHE A 6 -12.36 -4.93 9.99
CA PHE A 6 -11.20 -5.01 10.88
C PHE A 6 -9.88 -5.06 10.10
N VAL A 7 -9.82 -5.92 9.06
CA VAL A 7 -8.65 -6.02 8.18
C VAL A 7 -8.41 -4.71 7.42
N LEU A 8 -9.45 -4.09 6.85
CA LEU A 8 -9.31 -2.82 6.14
C LEU A 8 -8.81 -1.68 7.04
N ASN A 9 -9.31 -1.59 8.27
CA ASN A 9 -8.93 -0.54 9.20
C ASN A 9 -7.46 -0.67 9.67
N LEU A 10 -6.89 -1.89 9.61
CA LEU A 10 -5.48 -2.15 9.93
C LEU A 10 -4.56 -1.97 8.70
N VAL A 11 -5.00 -2.41 7.52
CA VAL A 11 -4.18 -2.41 6.30
C VAL A 11 -3.91 -1.00 5.78
N ILE A 12 -4.87 -0.08 5.85
CA ILE A 12 -4.72 1.29 5.36
C ILE A 12 -3.59 2.05 6.09
N PRO A 13 -3.56 2.15 7.44
CA PRO A 13 -2.47 2.82 8.13
C PRO A 13 -1.13 2.11 7.95
N ALA A 14 -1.11 0.77 7.88
CA ALA A 14 0.12 0.01 7.62
C ALA A 14 0.72 0.34 6.24
N ALA A 15 -0.10 0.47 5.21
CA ALA A 15 0.35 0.86 3.87
C ALA A 15 0.99 2.26 3.86
N ILE A 16 0.40 3.22 4.58
CA ILE A 16 0.93 4.60 4.68
C ILE A 16 2.33 4.60 5.33
N ILE A 17 2.54 3.80 6.37
CA ILE A 17 3.84 3.69 7.06
C ILE A 17 4.92 3.18 6.10
N VAL A 18 4.61 2.16 5.31
CA VAL A 18 5.55 1.57 4.33
C VAL A 18 5.91 2.58 3.24
N ILE A 19 4.96 3.39 2.79
CA ILE A 19 5.21 4.45 1.80
C ILE A 19 6.17 5.51 2.36
N ILE A 20 5.95 5.98 3.59
CA ILE A 20 6.81 6.97 4.24
C ILE A 20 8.24 6.42 4.39
N TRP A 21 8.38 5.16 4.83
CA TRP A 21 9.69 4.51 4.94
C TRP A 21 10.40 4.45 3.59
N SER A 22 9.69 4.08 2.53
CA SER A 22 10.26 4.02 1.18
C SER A 22 10.80 5.37 0.71
N GLY A 23 10.11 6.47 1.04
CA GLY A 23 10.53 7.83 0.73
C GLY A 23 11.80 8.25 1.49
N ILE A 24 11.89 7.93 2.78
CA ILE A 24 13.09 8.21 3.60
C ILE A 24 14.30 7.42 3.08
N GLN A 25 14.10 6.16 2.72
CA GLN A 25 15.16 5.33 2.12
C GLN A 25 15.63 5.88 0.76
N PHE A 26 14.74 6.51 0.00
CA PHE A 26 15.07 7.17 -1.26
C PHE A 26 15.90 8.44 -1.04
N MET A 27 15.52 9.28 -0.08
CA MET A 27 16.25 10.52 0.24
C MET A 27 17.63 10.26 0.84
N THR A 28 17.78 9.19 1.65
CA THR A 28 19.04 8.83 2.31
C THR A 28 20.01 8.02 1.42
N ALA A 29 19.65 7.74 0.16
CA ALA A 29 20.49 6.98 -0.76
C ALA A 29 21.76 7.74 -1.22
N GLY A 30 21.77 9.08 -1.13
CA GLY A 30 22.98 9.91 -1.13
C GLY A 30 23.98 9.69 -2.28
N GLY A 31 23.54 9.24 -3.46
CA GLY A 31 24.41 9.00 -4.62
C GLY A 31 24.96 7.58 -4.77
N ASN A 32 24.64 6.65 -3.85
CA ASN A 32 24.99 5.24 -4.02
C ASN A 32 23.95 4.57 -4.93
N GLU A 33 24.31 4.29 -6.19
CA GLU A 33 23.42 3.70 -7.21
C GLU A 33 22.72 2.42 -6.74
N ALA A 34 23.40 1.59 -5.95
CA ALA A 34 22.81 0.36 -5.41
C ALA A 34 21.66 0.67 -4.44
N ARG A 35 21.79 1.73 -3.63
CA ARG A 35 20.73 2.18 -2.70
C ARG A 35 19.60 2.90 -3.44
N VAL A 36 19.91 3.65 -4.49
CA VAL A 36 18.91 4.29 -5.35
C VAL A 36 18.06 3.24 -6.05
N THR A 37 18.67 2.20 -6.63
CA THR A 37 17.95 1.08 -7.27
C THR A 37 17.08 0.34 -6.25
N LYS A 38 17.59 0.09 -5.05
CA LYS A 38 16.81 -0.55 -3.97
C LYS A 38 15.62 0.32 -3.55
N ALA A 39 15.82 1.62 -3.38
CA ALA A 39 14.77 2.55 -3.00
C ALA A 39 13.71 2.71 -4.11
N LYS A 40 14.12 2.74 -5.39
CA LYS A 40 13.19 2.68 -6.53
C LYS A 40 12.35 1.41 -6.48
N GLY A 41 12.96 0.25 -6.24
CA GLY A 41 12.25 -1.02 -6.09
C GLY A 41 11.23 -0.96 -4.95
N THR A 42 11.64 -0.52 -3.76
CA THR A 42 10.74 -0.37 -2.61
C THR A 42 9.60 0.61 -2.92
N LEU A 43 9.87 1.73 -3.59
CA LEU A 43 8.85 2.71 -3.98
C LEU A 43 7.85 2.11 -4.98
N THR A 44 8.32 1.38 -5.99
CA THR A 44 7.45 0.69 -6.95
C THR A 44 6.55 -0.32 -6.24
N TRP A 45 7.10 -1.12 -5.33
CA TRP A 45 6.30 -2.06 -4.52
C TRP A 45 5.31 -1.34 -3.59
N ALA A 46 5.68 -0.21 -3.00
CA ALA A 46 4.79 0.60 -2.17
C ALA A 46 3.63 1.19 -3.00
N ILE A 47 3.91 1.69 -4.22
CA ILE A 47 2.89 2.18 -5.16
C ILE A 47 1.95 1.04 -5.58
N ILE A 48 2.49 -0.12 -5.94
CA ILE A 48 1.69 -1.30 -6.29
C ILE A 48 0.80 -1.70 -5.12
N GLY A 49 1.31 -1.73 -3.89
CA GLY A 49 0.52 -2.02 -2.70
C GLY A 49 -0.63 -1.01 -2.48
N LEU A 50 -0.37 0.28 -2.74
CA LEU A 50 -1.38 1.34 -2.67
C LEU A 50 -2.46 1.16 -3.73
N VAL A 51 -2.07 0.88 -4.97
CA VAL A 51 -2.98 0.62 -6.09
C VAL A 51 -3.83 -0.61 -5.81
N VAL A 52 -3.23 -1.70 -5.32
CA VAL A 52 -3.95 -2.93 -4.94
C VAL A 52 -4.92 -2.66 -3.80
N ALA A 53 -4.55 -1.88 -2.78
CA ALA A 53 -5.45 -1.52 -1.68
C ALA A 53 -6.66 -0.68 -2.17
N LEU A 54 -6.43 0.25 -3.10
CA LEU A 54 -7.50 1.04 -3.72
C LEU A 54 -8.43 0.17 -4.57
N LEU A 55 -7.88 -0.74 -5.37
CA LEU A 55 -8.65 -1.71 -6.17
C LEU A 55 -9.43 -2.68 -5.28
N ALA A 56 -8.81 -3.17 -4.21
CA ALA A 56 -9.44 -4.05 -3.24
C ALA A 56 -10.66 -3.37 -2.63
N LYS A 57 -10.58 -2.08 -2.28
CA LYS A 57 -11.73 -1.30 -1.76
C LYS A 57 -12.87 -1.18 -2.79
N GLY A 58 -12.56 -0.97 -4.06
CA GLY A 58 -13.55 -0.93 -5.14
C GLY A 58 -14.26 -2.28 -5.34
N LEU A 59 -13.49 -3.37 -5.40
CA LEU A 59 -14.02 -4.74 -5.48
C LEU A 59 -14.83 -5.12 -4.24
N MET A 60 -14.37 -4.72 -3.07
CA MET A 60 -15.07 -4.84 -1.79
C MET A 60 -16.48 -4.25 -1.84
N ASN A 61 -16.58 -2.99 -2.28
CA ASN A 61 -17.85 -2.30 -2.41
C ASN A 61 -18.73 -3.00 -3.45
N LEU A 62 -18.17 -3.46 -4.57
CA LEU A 62 -18.91 -4.20 -5.58
C LEU A 62 -19.50 -5.50 -5.01
N ILE A 63 -18.69 -6.31 -4.34
CA ILE A 63 -19.11 -7.57 -3.71
C ILE A 63 -20.16 -7.30 -2.63
N ALA A 64 -19.97 -6.28 -1.80
CA ALA A 64 -20.94 -5.89 -0.78
C ALA A 64 -22.28 -5.42 -1.37
N ASN A 65 -22.28 -4.76 -2.53
CA ASN A 65 -23.50 -4.38 -3.24
C ASN A 65 -24.18 -5.58 -3.91
N VAL A 66 -23.42 -6.56 -4.41
CA VAL A 66 -23.95 -7.76 -5.07
C VAL A 66 -24.48 -8.80 -4.07
N LEU A 67 -23.86 -8.92 -2.89
CA LEU A 67 -24.28 -9.86 -1.83
C LEU A 67 -25.23 -9.24 -0.80
N GLY A 68 -25.37 -7.92 -0.78
CA GLY A 68 -26.23 -7.17 0.13
C GLY A 68 -27.57 -6.74 -0.47
N GLY A 69 -27.83 -7.09 -1.74
CA GLY A 69 -29.16 -7.06 -2.36
C GLY A 69 -29.80 -8.44 -2.34
#